data_AF-W6KFI4-F1
#
_entry.id   AF-W6KFI4-F1
#
_cell.length_a   1.000
_cell.length_b   1.000
_cell.length_c   1.000
_cell.angle_alpha   90.00
_cell.angle_beta   90.00
_cell.angle_gamma   90.00
#
_symmetry.space_group_name_H-M   'P 1'
#
loop_
_entity.id
_entity.type
_entity.pdbx_description
1 polymer ?
#
loop_
_entity_poly.entity_id
_entity_poly.type
_entity_poly.pdbx_seq_one_letter_code
_entity_poly.pdbx_strand_id
1 'polypeptide(L)'
;MGTFISSFKDAHEELLKAIHLDEFLLLFTQSEKRSNLLDAFLKEMSLFYRSVNWSEPFFYYLAAFHTMILLVILNVTVLRPCSVERLFVCSIFLLALAFSAVPLNRIGQKYGELLFRTSRVNYFDESGAFLAILYWAPLMIEVVWIELCIIARVCMEIVRLNQQHITSQARNTAQSNEVKSKNIQKS
;
A
#
# COMPACT_ATOMS: atom_id res chain seq x y z
N MET A 1 -19.78 -21.58 19.62
CA MET A 1 -18.95 -20.91 18.60
C MET A 1 -19.80 -20.28 17.48
N GLY A 2 -20.96 -20.86 17.10
CA GLY A 2 -21.84 -20.28 16.07
C GLY A 2 -22.48 -18.92 16.41
N THR A 3 -22.75 -18.64 17.70
CA THR A 3 -23.38 -17.40 18.17
C THR A 3 -22.52 -16.15 18.06
N PHE A 4 -21.19 -16.28 18.17
CA PHE A 4 -20.28 -15.14 18.04
C PHE A 4 -20.10 -14.71 16.58
N ILE A 5 -19.96 -15.69 15.67
CA ILE A 5 -19.78 -15.42 14.25
C ILE A 5 -21.05 -14.79 13.65
N SER A 6 -22.25 -15.23 14.06
CA SER A 6 -23.50 -14.60 13.64
C SER A 6 -23.60 -13.16 14.15
N SER A 7 -23.32 -12.94 15.45
CA SER A 7 -23.36 -11.60 16.04
C SER A 7 -22.35 -10.63 15.40
N PHE A 8 -21.14 -11.10 15.06
CA PHE A 8 -20.16 -10.28 14.35
C PHE A 8 -20.61 -9.94 12.93
N LYS A 9 -21.18 -10.92 12.21
CA LYS A 9 -21.69 -10.71 10.84
C LYS A 9 -22.86 -9.72 10.83
N ASP A 10 -23.78 -9.87 11.77
CA ASP A 10 -24.94 -8.99 11.92
C ASP A 10 -24.49 -7.55 12.23
N ALA A 11 -23.55 -7.39 13.17
CA ALA A 11 -22.98 -6.08 13.50
C ALA A 11 -22.22 -5.46 12.32
N HIS A 12 -21.53 -6.27 11.51
CA HIS A 12 -20.82 -5.80 10.33
C HIS A 12 -21.77 -5.36 9.21
N GLU A 13 -22.84 -6.12 8.96
CA GLU A 13 -23.88 -5.76 7.98
C GLU A 13 -24.64 -4.50 8.41
N GLU A 14 -24.90 -4.33 9.71
CA GLU A 14 -25.47 -3.11 10.27
C GLU A 14 -24.53 -1.91 10.06
N LEU A 15 -23.23 -2.09 10.31
CA LEU A 15 -22.21 -1.07 10.08
C LEU A 15 -22.16 -0.65 8.62
N LEU A 16 -22.08 -1.60 7.68
CA LEU A 16 -22.00 -1.35 6.24
C LEU A 16 -23.18 -0.53 5.72
N LYS A 17 -24.38 -0.80 6.23
CA LYS A 17 -25.58 -0.02 5.94
C LYS A 17 -25.54 1.36 6.58
N ALA A 18 -25.08 1.46 7.82
CA ALA A 18 -25.01 2.73 8.55
C ALA A 18 -24.04 3.75 7.90
N ILE A 19 -22.98 3.27 7.25
CA ILE A 19 -22.02 4.11 6.52
C ILE A 19 -22.38 4.29 5.03
N HIS A 20 -23.55 3.81 4.57
CA HIS A 20 -23.99 3.84 3.18
C HIS A 20 -22.95 3.29 2.18
N LEU A 21 -22.16 2.28 2.62
CA LEU A 21 -21.09 1.74 1.79
C LEU A 21 -21.67 1.04 0.55
N ASP A 22 -22.89 0.52 0.63
CA ASP A 22 -23.63 -0.07 -0.49
C ASP A 22 -23.92 0.94 -1.61
N GLU A 23 -24.39 2.15 -1.28
CA GLU A 23 -24.55 3.24 -2.24
C GLU A 23 -23.21 3.72 -2.80
N PHE A 24 -22.18 3.79 -1.94
CA PHE A 24 -20.82 4.12 -2.37
C PHE A 24 -20.28 3.08 -3.36
N LEU A 25 -20.45 1.79 -3.11
CA LEU A 25 -20.04 0.73 -4.02
C LEU A 25 -20.83 0.76 -5.33
N LEU A 26 -22.12 1.08 -5.29
CA LEU A 26 -22.93 1.29 -6.49
C LEU A 26 -22.40 2.44 -7.35
N LEU A 27 -21.94 3.53 -6.72
CA LEU A 27 -21.22 4.62 -7.36
C LEU A 27 -19.90 4.17 -8.04
N PHE A 28 -19.17 3.19 -7.48
CA PHE A 28 -18.02 2.57 -8.18
C PHE A 28 -18.42 1.70 -9.37
N THR A 29 -19.61 1.10 -9.33
CA THR A 29 -20.11 0.25 -10.41
C THR A 29 -20.81 1.02 -11.55
N GLN A 30 -21.12 2.31 -11.37
CA GLN A 30 -21.81 3.12 -12.38
C GLN A 30 -20.89 3.46 -13.57
N SER A 31 -20.92 2.57 -14.57
CA SER A 31 -20.00 2.51 -15.71
C SER A 31 -20.06 3.71 -16.67
N GLU A 32 -21.22 4.36 -16.86
CA GLU A 32 -21.39 5.45 -17.85
C GLU A 32 -20.71 6.77 -17.45
N LYS A 33 -20.68 7.09 -16.16
CA LYS A 33 -19.95 8.27 -15.66
C LYS A 33 -18.44 8.03 -15.73
N ARG A 34 -18.01 6.76 -15.65
CA ARG A 34 -16.60 6.36 -15.72
C ARG A 34 -16.00 6.54 -17.11
N SER A 35 -16.71 6.22 -18.20
CA SER A 35 -16.17 6.36 -19.56
C SER A 35 -15.87 7.81 -19.92
N ASN A 36 -16.83 8.72 -19.70
CA ASN A 36 -16.65 10.15 -19.98
C ASN A 36 -15.52 10.78 -19.13
N LEU A 37 -15.37 10.35 -17.87
CA LEU A 37 -14.29 10.80 -17.00
C LEU A 37 -12.92 10.26 -17.42
N LEU A 38 -12.84 8.98 -17.81
CA LEU A 38 -11.60 8.38 -18.31
C LEU A 38 -11.19 9.01 -19.64
N ASP A 39 -12.13 9.28 -20.55
CA ASP A 39 -11.82 9.93 -21.83
C ASP A 39 -11.31 11.36 -21.64
N ALA A 40 -11.93 12.12 -20.72
CA ALA A 40 -11.44 13.44 -20.34
C ALA A 40 -10.03 13.37 -19.72
N PHE A 41 -9.83 12.45 -18.78
CA PHE A 41 -8.52 12.24 -18.15
C PHE A 41 -7.44 11.83 -19.16
N LEU A 42 -7.74 10.87 -20.04
CA LEU A 42 -6.82 10.42 -21.09
C LEU A 42 -6.46 11.55 -22.04
N LYS A 43 -7.42 12.42 -22.37
CA LYS A 43 -7.17 13.61 -23.17
C LYS A 43 -6.21 14.57 -22.46
N GLU A 44 -6.44 14.91 -21.20
CA GLU A 44 -5.53 15.78 -20.42
C GLU A 44 -4.13 15.17 -20.29
N MET A 45 -4.05 13.87 -20.00
CA MET A 45 -2.77 13.14 -19.94
C MET A 45 -2.05 13.12 -21.29
N SER A 46 -2.78 13.01 -22.40
CA SER A 46 -2.19 13.07 -23.73
C SER A 46 -1.62 14.44 -24.06
N LEU A 47 -2.26 15.52 -23.59
CA LEU A 47 -1.77 16.89 -23.75
C LEU A 47 -0.53 17.11 -22.90
N PHE A 48 -0.54 16.66 -21.64
CA PHE A 48 0.63 16.67 -20.76
C PHE A 48 1.80 15.90 -21.38
N TYR A 49 1.55 14.70 -21.91
CA TYR A 49 2.59 13.90 -22.56
C TYR A 49 3.21 14.61 -23.77
N ARG A 50 2.42 15.34 -24.55
CA ARG A 50 2.94 16.08 -25.72
C ARG A 50 3.66 17.38 -25.35
N SER A 51 3.33 18.01 -24.23
CA SER A 51 3.94 19.27 -23.79
C SER A 51 5.29 19.09 -23.09
N VAL A 52 5.54 17.89 -22.54
CA VAL A 52 6.79 17.56 -21.85
C VAL A 52 7.84 17.04 -22.83
N ASN A 53 9.05 17.61 -22.76
CA ASN A 53 10.19 17.11 -23.52
C ASN A 53 10.83 15.90 -22.80
N TRP A 54 10.34 14.70 -23.07
CA TRP A 54 10.83 13.45 -22.47
C TRP A 54 12.29 13.10 -22.77
N SER A 55 12.91 13.77 -23.75
CA SER A 55 14.31 13.51 -24.12
C SER A 55 15.31 14.15 -23.14
N GLU A 56 14.84 14.89 -22.13
CA GLU A 56 15.71 15.49 -21.13
C GLU A 56 16.39 14.44 -20.23
N PRO A 57 17.69 14.61 -19.91
CA PRO A 57 18.42 13.74 -18.97
C PRO A 57 17.69 13.50 -17.65
N PHE A 58 16.98 14.52 -17.14
CA PHE A 58 16.19 14.45 -15.92
C PHE A 58 15.24 13.24 -15.89
N PHE A 59 14.51 12.98 -16.98
CA PHE A 59 13.53 11.90 -17.03
C PHE A 59 14.19 10.52 -17.03
N TYR A 60 15.39 10.38 -17.61
CA TYR A 60 16.16 9.14 -17.52
C TYR A 60 16.61 8.85 -16.09
N TYR A 61 17.10 9.87 -15.37
CA TYR A 61 17.47 9.70 -13.96
C TYR A 61 16.26 9.38 -13.07
N LEU A 62 15.12 10.02 -13.34
CA LEU A 62 13.88 9.76 -12.63
C LEU A 62 13.35 8.34 -12.90
N ALA A 63 13.40 7.88 -14.15
CA ALA A 63 13.03 6.51 -14.52
C ALA A 63 13.97 5.48 -13.87
N ALA A 64 15.28 5.74 -13.87
CA ALA A 64 16.26 4.88 -13.20
C ALA A 64 16.02 4.81 -11.69
N PHE A 65 15.68 5.93 -11.05
CA PHE A 65 15.29 5.99 -9.64
C PHE A 65 14.07 5.10 -9.37
N HIS A 66 12.97 5.27 -10.12
CA HIS A 66 11.76 4.45 -9.95
C HIS A 66 12.03 2.97 -10.20
N THR A 67 12.82 2.64 -11.22
CA THR A 67 13.22 1.25 -11.52
C THR A 67 13.99 0.64 -10.35
N MET A 68 14.93 1.39 -9.77
CA MET A 68 15.69 0.93 -8.60
C MET A 68 14.78 0.67 -7.40
N ILE A 69 13.87 1.61 -7.10
CA ILE A 69 12.91 1.46 -6.00
C ILE A 69 12.03 0.24 -6.21
N LEU A 70 11.42 0.09 -7.39
CA LEU A 70 10.60 -1.06 -7.76
C LEU A 70 11.36 -2.37 -7.58
N LEU A 71 12.61 -2.45 -8.04
CA LEU A 71 13.42 -3.66 -7.87
C LEU A 71 13.68 -3.99 -6.40
N VAL A 72 13.93 -2.99 -5.55
CA VAL A 72 14.08 -3.19 -4.10
C VAL A 72 12.77 -3.70 -3.50
N ILE A 73 11.64 -3.10 -3.86
CA ILE A 73 10.33 -3.51 -3.34
C ILE A 73 9.97 -4.92 -3.77
N LEU A 74 10.14 -5.26 -5.05
CA LEU A 74 9.95 -6.63 -5.55
C LEU A 74 10.89 -7.62 -4.87
N ASN A 75 12.12 -7.21 -4.56
CA ASN A 75 13.06 -8.07 -3.84
C ASN A 75 12.56 -8.41 -2.43
N VAL A 76 12.17 -7.41 -1.63
CA VAL A 76 11.76 -7.62 -0.24
C VAL A 76 10.35 -8.21 -0.08
N THR A 77 9.48 -8.03 -1.08
CA THR A 77 8.10 -8.52 -1.06
C THR A 77 7.95 -9.89 -1.73
N VAL A 78 8.51 -10.08 -2.93
CA VAL A 78 8.27 -11.28 -3.77
C VAL A 78 9.46 -12.23 -3.78
N LEU A 79 10.65 -11.75 -4.16
CA LEU A 79 11.80 -12.64 -4.43
C LEU A 79 12.42 -13.22 -3.15
N ARG A 80 12.60 -12.38 -2.14
CA ARG A 80 13.12 -12.74 -0.82
C ARG A 80 12.24 -12.12 0.26
N PRO A 81 11.06 -12.71 0.51
CA PRO A 81 10.11 -12.22 1.49
C PRO A 81 10.78 -11.94 2.85
N CYS A 82 10.79 -10.68 3.24
CA CYS A 82 11.37 -10.24 4.50
C CYS A 82 10.39 -10.34 5.69
N SER A 83 10.88 -10.14 6.91
CA SER A 83 10.00 -10.05 8.09
C SER A 83 9.11 -8.80 8.03
N VAL A 84 7.99 -8.82 8.74
CA VAL A 84 7.01 -7.73 8.74
C VAL A 84 7.63 -6.41 9.23
N GLU A 85 8.53 -6.47 10.21
CA GLU A 85 9.22 -5.28 10.75
C GLU A 85 10.07 -4.60 9.68
N ARG A 86 10.75 -5.39 8.83
CA ARG A 86 11.54 -4.85 7.71
C ARG A 86 10.66 -4.19 6.67
N LEU A 87 9.50 -4.79 6.35
CA LEU A 87 8.54 -4.18 5.44
C LEU A 87 7.98 -2.86 5.99
N PHE A 88 7.76 -2.77 7.30
CA PHE A 88 7.31 -1.54 7.95
C PHE A 88 8.37 -0.43 7.84
N VAL A 89 9.65 -0.77 8.06
CA VAL A 89 10.77 0.17 7.84
C VAL A 89 10.85 0.62 6.37
N CYS A 90 10.69 -0.31 5.42
CA CYS A 90 10.62 0.04 4.00
C CYS A 90 9.44 0.96 3.67
N SER A 91 8.26 0.73 4.27
CA SER A 91 7.08 1.59 4.09
C SER A 91 7.35 3.01 4.57
N ILE A 92 7.88 3.16 5.81
CA ILE A 92 8.25 4.48 6.35
C ILE A 92 9.26 5.19 5.44
N PHE A 93 10.26 4.45 4.94
CA PHE A 93 11.26 5.01 4.03
C PHE A 93 10.65 5.49 2.72
N LEU A 94 9.79 4.70 2.08
CA LEU A 94 9.06 5.10 0.87
C LEU A 94 8.17 6.31 1.12
N LEU A 95 7.49 6.34 2.26
CA LEU A 95 6.62 7.45 2.63
C LEU A 95 7.42 8.74 2.84
N ALA A 96 8.60 8.65 3.48
CA ALA A 96 9.52 9.78 3.59
C ALA A 96 10.01 10.26 2.22
N LEU A 97 10.34 9.34 1.30
CA LEU A 97 10.66 9.69 -0.08
C LEU A 97 9.47 10.36 -0.77
N ALA A 98 8.26 9.84 -0.67
CA ALA A 98 7.07 10.44 -1.27
C ALA A 98 6.85 11.87 -0.76
N PHE A 99 6.86 12.08 0.56
CA PHE A 99 6.68 13.41 1.15
C PHE A 99 7.82 14.39 0.87
N SER A 100 9.01 13.90 0.49
CA SER A 100 10.09 14.77 0.01
C SER A 100 9.77 15.47 -1.32
N ALA A 101 8.66 15.13 -1.99
CA ALA A 101 8.19 15.84 -3.19
C ALA A 101 8.07 17.37 -2.96
N VAL A 102 7.60 17.80 -1.79
CA VAL A 102 7.41 19.24 -1.49
C VAL A 102 8.75 19.99 -1.42
N PRO A 103 9.73 19.60 -0.59
CA PRO A 103 11.03 20.27 -0.59
C PRO A 103 11.77 20.12 -1.92
N LEU A 104 11.67 18.96 -2.59
CA LEU A 104 12.24 18.77 -3.93
C LEU A 104 11.63 19.73 -4.96
N ASN A 105 10.32 19.99 -4.88
CA ASN A 105 9.65 20.95 -5.77
C ASN A 105 10.19 22.36 -5.58
N ARG A 106 10.37 22.79 -4.32
CA ARG A 106 10.94 24.11 -4.00
C ARG A 106 12.38 24.26 -4.51
N ILE A 107 13.18 23.21 -4.39
CA ILE A 107 14.54 23.17 -4.95
C ILE A 107 14.47 23.24 -6.48
N GLY A 108 13.58 22.47 -7.09
CA GLY A 108 13.34 22.46 -8.53
C GLY A 108 12.85 23.80 -9.08
N GLN A 109 11.99 24.52 -8.36
CA GLN A 109 11.60 25.88 -8.77
C GLN A 109 12.80 26.83 -8.83
N LYS A 110 13.72 26.74 -7.87
CA LYS A 110 14.90 27.61 -7.79
C LYS A 110 16.01 27.24 -8.79
N TYR A 111 16.20 25.95 -9.06
CA TYR A 111 17.34 25.43 -9.84
C TYR A 111 16.93 24.60 -11.07
N GLY A 112 15.66 24.63 -11.46
CA GLY A 112 15.09 23.80 -12.53
C GLY A 112 15.76 24.03 -13.87
N GLU A 113 16.18 25.25 -14.17
CA GLU A 113 16.90 25.57 -15.42
C GLU A 113 18.24 24.83 -15.53
N LEU A 114 18.89 24.49 -14.42
CA LEU A 114 20.13 23.70 -14.42
C LEU A 114 19.87 22.20 -14.65
N LEU A 115 18.68 21.74 -14.25
CA LEU A 115 18.24 20.35 -14.40
C LEU A 115 17.76 20.06 -15.83
N PHE A 116 17.04 20.99 -16.44
CA PHE A 116 16.48 20.88 -17.80
C PHE A 116 17.38 21.57 -18.84
N ARG A 117 18.50 20.92 -19.15
CA ARG A 117 19.58 21.50 -19.99
C ARG A 117 19.15 21.80 -21.44
N THR A 118 18.21 21.04 -21.99
CA THR A 118 17.90 21.06 -23.43
C THR A 118 16.78 22.05 -23.77
N SER A 119 15.76 22.11 -22.92
CA SER A 119 14.51 22.82 -23.09
C SER A 119 14.55 24.21 -22.46
N ARG A 120 15.37 24.40 -21.40
CA ARG A 120 15.34 25.58 -20.49
C ARG A 120 13.96 25.91 -19.90
N VAL A 121 12.96 25.05 -20.12
CA VAL A 121 11.64 25.17 -19.51
C VAL A 121 11.71 24.58 -18.11
N ASN A 122 11.35 25.39 -17.13
CA ASN A 122 11.19 24.93 -15.76
C ASN A 122 9.80 24.33 -15.57
N TYR A 123 9.72 23.00 -15.45
CA TYR A 123 8.46 22.29 -15.23
C TYR A 123 8.00 22.32 -13.77
N PHE A 124 8.82 22.78 -12.82
CA PHE A 124 8.45 22.86 -11.41
C PHE A 124 7.53 24.08 -11.18
N ASP A 125 6.35 23.82 -10.63
CA ASP A 125 5.29 24.81 -10.46
C ASP A 125 4.96 25.05 -8.97
N GLU A 126 4.29 26.15 -8.63
CA GLU A 126 3.94 26.48 -7.24
C GLU A 126 3.03 25.44 -6.59
N SER A 127 2.14 24.80 -7.37
CA SER A 127 1.25 23.76 -6.86
C SER A 127 1.96 22.42 -6.65
N GLY A 128 3.11 22.22 -7.31
CA GLY A 128 3.87 20.98 -7.28
C GLY A 128 3.24 19.84 -8.08
N ALA A 129 2.34 20.17 -9.02
CA ALA A 129 1.65 19.20 -9.85
C ALA A 129 2.62 18.32 -10.64
N PHE A 130 3.73 18.89 -11.13
CA PHE A 130 4.74 18.14 -11.87
C PHE A 130 5.35 16.98 -11.06
N LEU A 131 5.84 17.27 -9.84
CA LEU A 131 6.37 16.23 -8.96
C LEU A 131 5.27 15.35 -8.37
N ALA A 132 4.05 15.86 -8.19
CA ALA A 132 2.93 15.05 -7.76
C ALA A 132 2.69 13.88 -8.73
N ILE A 133 2.70 14.17 -10.04
CA ILE A 133 2.44 13.18 -11.09
C ILE A 133 3.65 12.26 -11.32
N LEU A 134 4.86 12.81 -11.40
CA LEU A 134 6.03 12.05 -11.87
C LEU A 134 6.86 11.41 -10.76
N TYR A 135 6.69 11.83 -9.51
CA TYR A 135 7.49 11.34 -8.39
C TYR A 135 6.62 10.81 -7.25
N TRP A 136 5.71 11.63 -6.71
CA TRP A 136 4.88 11.23 -5.58
C TRP A 136 3.90 10.11 -5.95
N ALA A 137 3.13 10.25 -7.04
CA ALA A 137 2.10 9.30 -7.40
C ALA A 137 2.65 7.87 -7.66
N PRO A 138 3.74 7.67 -8.42
CA PRO A 138 4.37 6.35 -8.53
C PRO A 138 4.83 5.79 -7.19
N LEU A 139 5.45 6.60 -6.32
CA LEU A 139 5.88 6.15 -4.99
C LEU A 139 4.68 5.76 -4.10
N MET A 140 3.55 6.46 -4.20
CA MET A 140 2.35 6.12 -3.44
C MET A 140 1.75 4.78 -3.85
N ILE A 141 1.85 4.40 -5.13
CA ILE A 141 1.43 3.08 -5.59
C ILE A 141 2.28 1.99 -4.90
N GLU A 142 3.60 2.19 -4.82
CA GLU A 142 4.51 1.27 -4.11
C GLU A 142 4.23 1.21 -2.60
N VAL A 143 3.90 2.35 -1.97
CA VAL A 143 3.48 2.39 -0.56
C VAL A 143 2.24 1.53 -0.36
N VAL A 144 1.19 1.74 -1.15
CA VAL A 144 -0.06 0.95 -1.06
C VAL A 144 0.23 -0.55 -1.25
N TRP A 145 1.08 -0.91 -2.20
CA TRP A 145 1.49 -2.30 -2.41
C TRP A 145 2.14 -2.92 -1.17
N ILE A 146 3.09 -2.23 -0.53
CA ILE A 146 3.73 -2.72 0.69
C ILE A 146 2.74 -2.83 1.84
N GLU A 147 1.88 -1.84 2.03
CA GLU A 147 0.84 -1.88 3.08
C GLU A 147 -0.08 -3.09 2.92
N LEU A 148 -0.52 -3.38 1.69
CA LEU A 148 -1.30 -4.60 1.39
C LEU A 148 -0.53 -5.88 1.72
N CYS A 149 0.78 -5.92 1.42
CA CYS A 149 1.63 -7.06 1.77
C CYS A 149 1.78 -7.23 3.30
N ILE A 150 1.94 -6.14 4.04
CA ILE A 150 2.03 -6.14 5.51
C ILE A 150 0.74 -6.68 6.10
N ILE A 151 -0.41 -6.12 5.69
CA ILE A 151 -1.73 -6.53 6.17
C ILE A 151 -1.93 -8.03 5.92
N ALA A 152 -1.66 -8.51 4.71
CA ALA A 152 -1.81 -9.92 4.36
C ALA A 152 -0.93 -10.83 5.25
N ARG A 153 0.32 -10.43 5.51
CA ARG A 153 1.24 -11.21 6.36
C ARG A 153 0.80 -11.23 7.82
N VAL A 154 0.42 -10.07 8.38
CA VAL A 154 -0.08 -9.97 9.75
C VAL A 154 -1.35 -10.80 9.94
N CYS A 155 -2.29 -10.74 9.00
CA CYS A 155 -3.48 -11.58 9.03
C CYS A 155 -3.13 -13.08 9.04
N MET A 156 -2.19 -13.52 8.20
CA MET A 156 -1.73 -14.91 8.18
C MET A 156 -1.02 -15.30 9.49
N GLU A 157 -0.23 -14.41 10.07
CA GLU A 157 0.45 -14.64 11.35
C GLU A 157 -0.55 -14.78 12.50
N ILE A 158 -1.55 -13.91 12.59
CA ILE A 158 -2.62 -14.02 13.60
C ILE A 158 -3.37 -15.35 13.49
N VAL A 159 -3.69 -15.78 12.26
CA VAL A 159 -4.33 -17.09 12.04
C VAL A 159 -3.45 -18.24 12.52
N ARG A 160 -2.15 -18.21 12.22
CA ARG A 160 -1.19 -19.24 12.68
C ARG A 160 -1.04 -19.25 14.20
N LEU A 161 -0.96 -18.08 14.83
CA LEU A 161 -0.88 -17.95 16.29
C LEU A 161 -2.13 -18.53 16.95
N ASN A 162 -3.32 -18.23 16.43
CA ASN A 162 -4.57 -18.78 16.96
C ASN A 162 -4.60 -20.32 16.86
N GLN A 163 -4.16 -20.89 15.74
CA GLN A 163 -4.06 -22.34 15.60
C GLN A 163 -3.09 -22.95 16.62
N GLN A 164 -1.93 -22.33 16.83
CA GLN A 164 -0.95 -22.78 17.82
C GLN A 164 -1.48 -22.67 19.26
N HIS A 165 -2.19 -21.59 19.59
CA HIS A 165 -2.83 -21.44 20.90
C HIS A 165 -3.83 -22.57 21.16
N ILE A 166 -4.68 -22.90 20.18
CA ILE A 166 -5.66 -24.00 20.31
C ILE A 166 -4.94 -25.35 20.51
N THR A 167 -3.91 -25.65 19.72
CA THR A 167 -3.15 -26.90 19.87
C THR A 167 -2.43 -27.00 21.21
N SER A 168 -1.83 -25.90 21.68
CA SER A 168 -1.11 -25.86 22.96
C SER A 168 -2.06 -26.07 24.15
N GLN A 169 -3.25 -25.45 24.13
CA GLN A 169 -4.27 -25.66 25.15
C GLN A 169 -4.75 -27.12 25.20
N ALA A 170 -5.06 -27.73 24.04
CA ALA A 170 -5.48 -29.13 23.98
C ALA A 170 -4.44 -30.08 24.59
N ARG A 171 -3.15 -29.84 24.32
CA ARG A 171 -2.05 -30.63 24.88
C ARG A 171 -1.92 -30.44 26.40
N ASN A 172 -2.03 -29.21 26.90
CA ASN A 172 -1.95 -28.92 28.33
C ASN A 172 -3.13 -29.53 29.11
N THR A 173 -4.34 -29.49 28.54
CA THR A 173 -5.52 -30.13 29.15
C THR A 173 -5.39 -31.66 29.16
N ALA A 174 -4.86 -32.27 28.10
CA ALA A 174 -4.61 -33.71 28.06
C ALA A 174 -3.60 -34.15 29.14
N GLN A 175 -2.49 -33.40 29.30
CA GLN A 175 -1.50 -33.69 30.35
C GLN A 175 -2.07 -33.50 31.75
N SER A 176 -2.85 -32.45 31.99
CA SER A 176 -3.52 -32.23 33.28
C SER A 176 -4.48 -33.37 33.64
N ASN A 177 -5.26 -33.85 32.66
CA ASN A 177 -6.17 -34.98 32.84
C ASN A 177 -5.43 -36.30 33.12
N GLU A 178 -4.29 -36.54 32.47
CA GLU A 178 -3.45 -37.73 32.69
C GLU A 178 -2.79 -37.74 34.07
N VAL A 179 -2.34 -36.58 34.57
CA VAL A 179 -1.82 -36.45 35.94
C VAL A 179 -2.92 -36.69 36.97
N LYS A 180 -4.13 -36.16 36.72
CA LYS A 180 -5.27 -36.35 37.62
C LYS A 180 -5.71 -37.82 37.69
N SER A 181 -5.73 -38.54 36.57
CA SER A 181 -6.07 -39.98 36.57
C SER A 181 -5.05 -40.82 37.32
N LYS A 182 -3.75 -40.54 37.17
CA LYS A 182 -2.68 -41.21 37.92
C LYS A 182 -2.75 -40.95 39.42
N ASN A 183 -3.16 -39.76 39.85
CA ASN A 183 -3.34 -39.45 41.27
C ASN A 183 -4.57 -40.14 41.88
N ILE A 184 -5.66 -40.31 41.12
CA ILE A 184 -6.86 -41.04 41.59
C ILE A 184 -6.57 -42.53 41.75
N GLN A 185 -5.74 -43.13 40.90
CA GLN A 185 -5.37 -44.55 40.99
C GLN A 185 -4.41 -44.90 42.15
N LYS A 186 -3.79 -43.91 42.78
CA LYS A 186 -2.83 -44.08 43.88
C LYS A 186 -3.46 -43.87 45.27
N SER A 187 -4.70 -43.39 45.35
CA SER A 187 -5.47 -43.22 46.59
C SER A 187 -6.40 -44.39 46.84
#